data_AF-A0A6H0SLP0-F1
#
_entry.id   AF-A0A6H0SLP0-F1
#
_cell.length_a   1.000
_cell.length_b   1.000
_cell.length_c   1.000
_cell.angle_alpha   90.00
_cell.angle_beta   90.00
_cell.angle_gamma   90.00
#
_symmetry.space_group_name_H-M   'P 1'
#
loop_
_entity.id
_entity.type
_entity.pdbx_description
1 polymer ?
#
loop_
_entity_poly.entity_id
_entity_poly.type
_entity_poly.pdbx_seq_one_letter_code
_entity_poly.pdbx_strand_id
1 'polypeptide(L)'
;MERTGNVLKLDSAELGDLLQLLKTDLSPRFIHVDLRAMNVEQSFSRIALHNSVFREAIVTMAQSAYYAYAQRGSVTSFVHESRLDGLWNPLKDGTYRRAEDGTVYKLEEPLQTPTRPRLLVLFSSMPPDLFTPSLSRYFTTNFNSIAKFSNKETYILRIADVGGVIGNFYLDTLALPKNTQNIGTLIRDVMAQNGVQPEDVVLLGSSKGGTGALYHGVSLGLKFVAVDPILSDAHYWNKHNDIHFTNNSLFPRRKDEIFTQLLAQNDIDGAEEGTQCVIYSRRSPQHKYIHDQFLSLTDNGIFIDVDSPEIKDHPDVAPNALHVTTTIATTMLAGVGLKNGRSIVK
;
A
#
# COMPACT_ATOMS: atom_id res chain seq x y z
N MET A 1 -32.60 7.33 9.18
CA MET A 1 -31.28 7.60 9.80
C MET A 1 -31.46 7.87 11.28
N GLU A 2 -30.71 7.19 12.13
CA GLU A 2 -30.73 7.39 13.59
C GLU A 2 -29.32 7.79 14.05
N ARG A 3 -29.19 8.96 14.68
CA ARG A 3 -27.93 9.43 15.26
C ARG A 3 -28.00 9.38 16.79
N THR A 4 -27.08 8.65 17.40
CA THR A 4 -26.89 8.63 18.86
C THR A 4 -25.46 9.04 19.18
N GLY A 5 -25.29 10.29 19.62
CA GLY A 5 -23.97 10.88 19.88
C GLY A 5 -23.05 10.83 18.65
N ASN A 6 -21.97 10.06 18.75
CA ASN A 6 -20.95 9.90 17.71
C ASN A 6 -21.22 8.75 16.73
N VAL A 7 -22.38 8.11 16.83
CA VAL A 7 -22.75 6.94 16.02
C VAL A 7 -23.92 7.31 15.12
N LEU A 8 -23.76 7.03 13.83
CA LEU A 8 -24.83 7.07 12.85
C LEU A 8 -25.21 5.64 12.45
N LYS A 9 -26.50 5.34 12.50
CA LYS A 9 -27.08 4.10 11.97
C LYS A 9 -28.04 4.45 10.84
N LEU A 10 -27.98 3.68 9.77
CA LEU A 10 -28.84 3.88 8.62
C LEU A 10 -29.10 2.57 7.87
N ASP A 11 -30.23 2.50 7.19
CA ASP A 11 -30.48 1.45 6.21
C ASP A 11 -29.77 1.78 4.88
N SER A 12 -29.43 0.76 4.10
CA SER A 12 -28.93 0.91 2.73
C SER A 12 -29.81 1.77 1.80
N ALA A 13 -31.12 1.85 2.04
CA ALA A 13 -32.02 2.74 1.30
C ALA A 13 -31.74 4.23 1.56
N GLU A 14 -31.05 4.56 2.65
CA GLU A 14 -30.80 5.94 3.11
C GLU A 14 -29.39 6.44 2.73
N LEU A 15 -28.70 5.75 1.81
CA LEU A 15 -27.34 6.15 1.39
C LEU A 15 -27.28 7.54 0.75
N GLY A 16 -28.36 7.99 0.10
CA GLY A 16 -28.44 9.37 -0.42
C GLY A 16 -28.33 10.43 0.67
N ASP A 17 -28.97 10.21 1.81
CA ASP A 17 -28.94 11.12 2.95
C ASP A 17 -27.55 11.13 3.63
N LEU A 18 -26.88 9.96 3.68
CA LEU A 18 -25.50 9.87 4.13
C LEU A 18 -24.56 10.74 3.29
N LEU A 19 -24.70 10.70 1.95
CA LEU A 19 -23.87 11.50 1.04
C LEU A 19 -24.03 13.00 1.27
N GLN A 20 -25.24 13.45 1.62
CA GLN A 20 -25.48 14.85 1.99
C GLN A 20 -24.85 15.18 3.35
N LEU A 21 -24.99 14.30 4.34
CA LEU A 21 -24.43 14.50 5.67
C LEU A 21 -22.90 14.58 5.67
N LEU A 22 -22.22 13.73 4.89
CA LEU A 22 -20.75 13.71 4.81
C LEU A 22 -20.15 15.00 4.24
N LYS A 23 -20.97 15.85 3.61
CA LYS A 23 -20.56 17.18 3.12
C LYS A 23 -20.68 18.28 4.20
N THR A 24 -21.07 17.92 5.42
CA THR A 24 -21.26 18.86 6.55
C THR A 24 -20.22 18.62 7.65
N ASP A 25 -19.97 19.63 8.49
CA ASP A 25 -19.03 19.53 9.62
C ASP A 25 -19.52 18.62 10.77
N LEU A 26 -20.69 18.00 10.66
CA LEU A 26 -21.30 17.17 11.69
C LEU A 26 -20.94 15.68 11.55
N SER A 27 -19.75 15.37 11.06
CA SER A 27 -19.32 14.00 10.74
C SER A 27 -19.35 13.05 11.95
N PRO A 28 -20.10 11.92 11.90
CA PRO A 28 -20.13 10.94 12.98
C PRO A 28 -18.79 10.21 13.10
N ARG A 29 -18.42 9.68 14.26
CA ARG A 29 -17.16 8.90 14.37
C ARG A 29 -17.31 7.46 13.91
N PHE A 30 -18.54 6.95 13.91
CA PHE A 30 -18.91 5.62 13.44
C PHE A 30 -20.15 5.67 12.58
N ILE A 31 -20.15 4.88 11.51
CA ILE A 31 -21.29 4.72 10.60
C ILE A 31 -21.59 3.23 10.53
N HIS A 32 -22.85 2.86 10.76
CA HIS A 32 -23.33 1.49 10.63
C HIS A 32 -24.40 1.43 9.56
N VAL A 33 -24.08 0.77 8.45
CA VAL A 33 -25.05 0.57 7.36
C VAL A 33 -25.63 -0.83 7.46
N ASP A 34 -26.94 -0.90 7.62
CA ASP A 34 -27.69 -2.14 7.56
C ASP A 34 -27.99 -2.53 6.11
N LEU A 35 -27.57 -3.73 5.73
CA LEU A 35 -27.71 -4.26 4.37
C LEU A 35 -28.88 -5.25 4.24
N ARG A 36 -29.77 -5.38 5.24
CA ARG A 36 -30.90 -6.33 5.20
C ARG A 36 -31.75 -6.19 3.94
N ALA A 37 -32.03 -4.97 3.51
CA ALA A 37 -32.83 -4.71 2.32
C ALA A 37 -32.20 -5.25 1.02
N MET A 38 -30.89 -5.52 1.02
CA MET A 38 -30.18 -6.07 -0.14
C MET A 38 -30.37 -7.58 -0.31
N ASN A 39 -30.88 -8.30 0.71
CA ASN A 39 -31.06 -9.76 0.70
C ASN A 39 -29.82 -10.55 0.24
N VAL A 40 -28.61 -10.04 0.51
CA VAL A 40 -27.33 -10.68 0.19
C VAL A 40 -26.44 -10.72 1.41
N GLU A 41 -25.78 -11.85 1.65
CA GLU A 41 -24.74 -11.99 2.69
C GLU A 41 -23.38 -11.53 2.14
N GLN A 42 -23.29 -10.24 1.82
CA GLN A 42 -22.06 -9.63 1.28
C GLN A 42 -21.67 -8.41 2.11
N SER A 43 -20.36 -8.12 2.18
CA SER A 43 -19.88 -6.87 2.76
C SER A 43 -20.26 -5.69 1.86
N PHE A 44 -20.41 -4.50 2.45
CA PHE A 44 -20.69 -3.26 1.71
C PHE A 44 -19.76 -3.08 0.50
N SER A 45 -18.47 -3.38 0.68
CA SER A 45 -17.45 -3.21 -0.36
C SER A 45 -17.63 -4.17 -1.55
N ARG A 46 -18.16 -5.39 -1.33
CA ARG A 46 -18.51 -6.32 -2.41
C ARG A 46 -19.73 -5.82 -3.19
N ILE A 47 -20.73 -5.30 -2.49
CA ILE A 47 -21.92 -4.71 -3.14
C ILE A 47 -21.51 -3.48 -3.98
N ALA A 48 -20.65 -2.62 -3.43
CA ALA A 48 -20.13 -1.43 -4.10
C ALA A 48 -19.37 -1.72 -5.40
N LEU A 49 -18.83 -2.94 -5.57
CA LEU A 49 -18.19 -3.32 -6.82
C LEU A 49 -19.19 -3.28 -7.99
N HIS A 50 -20.44 -3.69 -7.76
CA HIS A 50 -21.45 -3.88 -8.80
C HIS A 50 -22.65 -2.93 -8.71
N ASN A 51 -22.70 -2.06 -7.70
CA ASN A 51 -23.79 -1.10 -7.52
C ASN A 51 -23.22 0.33 -7.40
N SER A 52 -23.66 1.23 -8.29
CA SER A 52 -23.16 2.60 -8.39
C SER A 52 -23.46 3.46 -7.16
N VAL A 53 -24.63 3.30 -6.53
CA VAL A 53 -25.00 4.05 -5.32
C VAL A 53 -24.09 3.66 -4.16
N PHE A 54 -23.85 2.36 -3.99
CA PHE A 54 -22.90 1.87 -2.99
C PHE A 54 -21.46 2.27 -3.31
N ARG A 55 -21.08 2.27 -4.59
CA ARG A 55 -19.76 2.75 -5.04
C ARG A 55 -19.54 4.21 -4.67
N GLU A 56 -20.50 5.08 -4.97
CA GLU A 56 -20.43 6.50 -4.63
C GLU A 56 -20.35 6.70 -3.11
N ALA A 57 -21.16 5.96 -2.34
CA ALA A 57 -21.14 6.00 -0.89
C ALA A 57 -19.79 5.59 -0.27
N ILE A 58 -19.22 4.45 -0.69
CA ILE A 58 -17.94 4.00 -0.11
C ILE A 58 -16.77 4.91 -0.51
N VAL A 59 -16.81 5.46 -1.73
CA VAL A 59 -15.83 6.42 -2.21
C VAL A 59 -15.91 7.72 -1.42
N THR A 60 -17.11 8.26 -1.21
CA THR A 60 -17.33 9.49 -0.43
C THR A 60 -16.93 9.32 1.04
N MET A 61 -17.25 8.15 1.62
CA MET A 61 -16.78 7.78 2.95
C MET A 61 -15.25 7.73 3.02
N ALA A 62 -14.58 7.13 2.04
CA ALA A 62 -13.13 7.08 1.99
C ALA A 62 -12.48 8.47 1.79
N GLN A 63 -13.09 9.36 0.99
CA GLN A 63 -12.67 10.77 0.88
C GLN A 63 -12.79 11.54 2.19
N SER A 64 -13.69 11.08 3.07
CA SER A 64 -13.91 11.64 4.41
C SER A 64 -13.22 10.81 5.51
N ALA A 65 -12.18 10.06 5.16
CA ALA A 65 -11.35 9.26 6.07
C ALA A 65 -12.11 8.20 6.90
N TYR A 66 -13.15 7.58 6.33
CA TYR A 66 -13.84 6.42 6.92
C TYR A 66 -13.36 5.10 6.34
N TYR A 67 -13.21 4.10 7.21
CA TYR A 67 -12.76 2.76 6.85
C TYR A 67 -13.72 1.69 7.38
N ALA A 68 -14.06 0.70 6.55
CA ALA A 68 -14.84 -0.44 7.01
C ALA A 68 -13.98 -1.33 7.94
N TYR A 69 -14.50 -1.67 9.11
CA TYR A 69 -13.73 -2.36 10.15
C TYR A 69 -14.43 -3.57 10.78
N ALA A 70 -15.74 -3.75 10.55
CA ALA A 70 -16.46 -4.93 11.03
C ALA A 70 -17.70 -5.24 10.19
N GLN A 71 -18.06 -6.52 10.13
CA GLN A 71 -19.38 -7.01 9.72
C GLN A 71 -20.07 -7.65 10.93
N ARG A 72 -21.36 -7.32 11.16
CA ARG A 72 -22.19 -7.93 12.21
C ARG A 72 -23.55 -8.28 11.63
N GLY A 73 -23.73 -9.54 11.22
CA GLY A 73 -24.90 -9.95 10.44
C GLY A 73 -24.95 -9.16 9.13
N SER A 74 -26.06 -8.45 8.90
CA SER A 74 -26.25 -7.56 7.75
C SER A 74 -25.54 -6.21 7.85
N VAL A 75 -24.97 -5.86 9.01
CA VAL A 75 -24.46 -4.51 9.24
C VAL A 75 -22.97 -4.44 8.92
N THR A 76 -22.59 -3.63 7.93
CA THR A 76 -21.19 -3.20 7.75
C THR A 76 -20.94 -1.93 8.57
N SER A 77 -19.88 -1.95 9.37
CA SER A 77 -19.49 -0.83 10.23
C SER A 77 -18.25 -0.13 9.70
N PHE A 78 -18.29 1.20 9.70
CA PHE A 78 -17.22 2.09 9.31
C PHE A 78 -16.79 2.97 10.49
N VAL A 79 -15.50 3.29 10.53
CA VAL A 79 -14.88 4.12 11.56
C VAL A 79 -14.14 5.27 10.91
N HIS A 80 -14.26 6.47 11.49
CA HIS A 80 -13.45 7.61 11.09
C HIS A 80 -12.01 7.47 11.60
N GLU A 81 -11.03 7.87 10.80
CA GLU A 81 -9.59 7.77 11.09
C GLU A 81 -9.19 8.26 12.49
N SER A 82 -9.83 9.33 12.99
CA SER A 82 -9.60 9.87 14.34
C SER A 82 -9.80 8.87 15.49
N ARG A 83 -10.38 7.69 15.23
CA ARG A 83 -10.71 6.67 16.23
C ARG A 83 -9.90 5.39 16.10
N LEU A 84 -8.95 5.32 15.17
CA LEU A 84 -8.13 4.12 14.97
C LEU A 84 -7.39 3.71 16.25
N ASP A 85 -6.77 4.65 16.98
CA ASP A 85 -5.98 4.36 18.18
C ASP A 85 -6.79 3.69 19.30
N GLY A 86 -8.08 4.06 19.41
CA GLY A 86 -8.98 3.49 20.41
C GLY A 86 -9.72 2.23 19.95
N LEU A 87 -9.54 1.78 18.70
CA LEU A 87 -10.34 0.72 18.08
C LEU A 87 -9.49 -0.45 17.56
N TRP A 88 -8.40 -0.16 16.85
CA TRP A 88 -7.60 -1.19 16.21
C TRP A 88 -6.70 -1.86 17.25
N ASN A 89 -6.96 -3.14 17.56
CA ASN A 89 -6.29 -3.83 18.67
C ASN A 89 -4.75 -3.70 18.68
N PRO A 90 -4.03 -3.88 17.55
CA PRO A 90 -2.57 -3.69 17.53
C PRO A 90 -2.10 -2.27 17.87
N LEU A 91 -2.90 -1.22 17.59
CA LEU A 91 -2.59 0.14 18.05
C LEU A 91 -2.83 0.26 19.56
N LYS A 92 -3.91 -0.35 20.06
CA LYS A 92 -4.27 -0.30 21.49
C LYS A 92 -3.27 -1.03 22.39
N ASP A 93 -2.72 -2.15 21.92
CA ASP A 93 -1.76 -2.94 22.68
C ASP A 93 -0.29 -2.53 22.43
N GLY A 94 -0.06 -1.56 21.53
CA GLY A 94 1.25 -1.03 21.20
C GLY A 94 2.08 -1.90 20.24
N THR A 95 1.51 -2.98 19.70
CA THR A 95 2.15 -3.78 18.66
C THR A 95 2.41 -2.96 17.40
N TYR A 96 1.46 -2.09 17.04
CA TYR A 96 1.59 -1.06 16.02
C TYR A 96 1.74 0.30 16.69
N ARG A 97 2.45 1.20 16.01
CA ARG A 97 2.63 2.59 16.39
C ARG A 97 1.93 3.47 15.36
N ARG A 98 1.62 4.70 15.76
CA ARG A 98 1.09 5.72 14.88
C ARG A 98 1.93 6.98 15.02
N ALA A 99 2.46 7.47 13.91
CA ALA A 99 3.18 8.74 13.86
C ALA A 99 2.20 9.90 14.11
N GLU A 100 2.71 11.07 14.47
CA GLU A 100 1.88 12.27 14.70
C GLU A 100 1.02 12.64 13.48
N ASP A 101 1.52 12.36 12.28
CA ASP A 101 0.86 12.61 11.00
C ASP A 101 -0.21 11.58 10.63
N GLY A 102 -0.45 10.59 11.48
CA GLY A 102 -1.44 9.54 11.31
C GLY A 102 -0.92 8.24 10.71
N THR A 103 0.31 8.20 10.18
CA THR A 103 0.90 7.00 9.56
C THR A 103 1.02 5.85 10.55
N VAL A 104 0.42 4.70 10.23
CA VAL A 104 0.46 3.50 11.06
C VAL A 104 1.60 2.60 10.62
N TYR A 105 2.42 2.14 11.56
CA TYR A 105 3.58 1.31 11.27
C TYR A 105 3.90 0.34 12.40
N LYS A 106 4.80 -0.60 12.13
CA LYS A 106 5.43 -1.48 13.11
C LYS A 106 6.93 -1.42 12.91
N LEU A 107 7.68 -1.12 13.96
CA LEU A 107 9.14 -1.23 13.96
C LEU A 107 9.53 -2.47 14.74
N GLU A 108 10.24 -3.38 14.09
CA GLU A 108 10.82 -4.57 14.71
C GLU A 108 12.30 -4.30 14.99
N GLU A 109 12.69 -4.49 16.25
CA GLU A 109 14.07 -4.40 16.69
C GLU A 109 14.93 -5.51 16.06
N PRO A 110 16.22 -5.25 15.83
CA PRO A 110 17.14 -6.26 15.32
C PRO A 110 17.30 -7.41 16.33
N LEU A 111 17.60 -8.61 15.82
CA LEU A 111 17.83 -9.81 16.63
C LEU A 111 19.15 -9.74 17.43
N GLN A 112 20.05 -8.84 17.06
CA GLN A 112 21.33 -8.57 17.71
C GLN A 112 21.58 -7.07 17.75
N THR A 113 22.30 -6.59 18.78
CA THR A 113 22.73 -5.19 18.86
C THR A 113 23.56 -4.82 17.62
N PRO A 114 23.14 -3.80 16.85
CA PRO A 114 23.86 -3.45 15.63
C PRO A 114 25.23 -2.83 15.89
N THR A 115 26.25 -3.35 15.22
CA THR A 115 27.54 -2.67 15.01
C THR A 115 27.50 -1.76 13.78
N ARG A 116 26.68 -2.13 12.79
CA ARG A 116 26.30 -1.31 11.63
C ARG A 116 24.78 -1.41 11.44
N PRO A 117 24.00 -0.44 11.94
CA PRO A 117 22.55 -0.50 11.89
C PRO A 117 22.06 -0.40 10.45
N ARG A 118 21.12 -1.28 10.09
CA ARG A 118 20.49 -1.36 8.77
C ARG A 118 18.98 -1.27 8.90
N LEU A 119 18.31 -0.82 7.84
CA LEU A 119 16.85 -0.71 7.83
C LEU A 119 16.27 -1.37 6.59
N LEU A 120 15.38 -2.33 6.81
CA LEU A 120 14.49 -2.84 5.79
C LEU A 120 13.12 -2.20 5.96
N VAL A 121 12.69 -1.41 4.97
CA VAL A 121 11.35 -0.83 4.92
C VAL A 121 10.45 -1.72 4.07
N LEU A 122 9.36 -2.20 4.67
CA LEU A 122 8.39 -3.10 4.04
C LEU A 122 7.06 -2.39 3.82
N PHE A 123 6.65 -2.35 2.56
CA PHE A 123 5.34 -1.89 2.15
C PHE A 123 4.40 -3.09 2.00
N SER A 124 3.36 -3.15 2.82
CA SER A 124 2.27 -4.14 2.73
C SER A 124 1.62 -4.20 1.34
N SER A 125 1.35 -5.42 0.88
CA SER A 125 0.48 -5.71 -0.25
C SER A 125 -0.99 -5.66 0.15
N MET A 126 -1.86 -5.92 -0.83
CA MET A 126 -3.25 -6.21 -0.55
C MET A 126 -3.43 -7.57 0.14
N PRO A 127 -4.47 -7.75 0.99
CA PRO A 127 -4.78 -9.02 1.60
C PRO A 127 -5.42 -9.99 0.58
N PRO A 128 -5.49 -11.30 0.88
CA PRO A 128 -6.16 -12.27 0.01
C PRO A 128 -7.64 -11.95 -0.25
N ASP A 129 -8.36 -11.43 0.75
CA ASP A 129 -9.73 -10.91 0.58
C ASP A 129 -9.76 -9.39 0.75
N LEU A 130 -9.80 -8.69 -0.39
CA LEU A 130 -9.86 -7.23 -0.51
C LEU A 130 -11.06 -6.59 0.21
N PHE A 131 -12.16 -7.32 0.31
CA PHE A 131 -13.44 -6.77 0.75
C PHE A 131 -13.82 -7.17 2.16
N THR A 132 -12.90 -7.80 2.88
CA THR A 132 -13.06 -8.05 4.32
C THR A 132 -13.22 -6.70 5.03
N PRO A 133 -14.32 -6.46 5.77
CA PRO A 133 -14.48 -5.27 6.58
C PRO A 133 -13.67 -5.44 7.87
N SER A 134 -12.35 -5.25 7.75
CA SER A 134 -11.39 -5.33 8.84
C SER A 134 -10.26 -4.34 8.57
N LEU A 135 -9.78 -3.66 9.61
CA LEU A 135 -8.62 -2.77 9.50
C LEU A 135 -7.34 -3.52 9.14
N SER A 136 -7.26 -4.83 9.44
CA SER A 136 -6.11 -5.66 9.06
C SER A 136 -5.82 -5.68 7.56
N ARG A 137 -6.80 -5.34 6.71
CA ARG A 137 -6.63 -5.23 5.25
C ARG A 137 -5.63 -4.16 4.83
N TYR A 138 -5.43 -3.14 5.65
CA TYR A 138 -4.48 -2.07 5.37
C TYR A 138 -3.05 -2.44 5.80
N PHE A 139 -2.89 -3.52 6.58
CA PHE A 139 -1.60 -3.93 7.12
C PHE A 139 -1.35 -5.43 6.92
N THR A 140 -1.33 -5.87 5.66
CA THR A 140 -0.94 -7.23 5.29
C THR A 140 0.53 -7.45 5.62
N THR A 141 0.83 -8.46 6.43
CA THR A 141 2.20 -8.79 6.83
C THR A 141 2.85 -9.69 5.78
N ASN A 142 3.33 -9.11 4.67
CA ASN A 142 4.14 -9.82 3.69
C ASN A 142 5.55 -10.11 4.25
N PHE A 143 6.22 -11.12 3.72
CA PHE A 143 7.60 -11.43 4.11
C PHE A 143 7.79 -11.63 5.63
N ASN A 144 6.88 -12.36 6.28
CA ASN A 144 6.93 -12.61 7.74
C ASN A 144 8.25 -13.22 8.22
N SER A 145 8.89 -14.03 7.37
CA SER A 145 10.16 -14.70 7.69
C SER A 145 11.39 -13.90 7.27
N ILE A 146 11.26 -12.67 6.75
CA ILE A 146 12.40 -11.95 6.16
C ILE A 146 13.52 -11.66 7.16
N ALA A 147 13.17 -11.48 8.44
CA ALA A 147 14.13 -11.34 9.54
C ALA A 147 15.11 -12.52 9.65
N LYS A 148 14.70 -13.72 9.19
CA LYS A 148 15.55 -14.93 9.17
C LYS A 148 16.57 -14.91 8.04
N PHE A 149 16.31 -14.12 7.01
CA PHE A 149 17.12 -14.03 5.80
C PHE A 149 17.91 -12.71 5.72
N SER A 150 17.54 -11.70 6.50
CA SER A 150 18.31 -10.47 6.66
C SER A 150 19.45 -10.64 7.66
N ASN A 151 20.39 -9.69 7.64
CA ASN A 151 21.39 -9.57 8.71
C ASN A 151 20.66 -9.39 10.07
N LYS A 152 21.14 -10.06 11.13
CA LYS A 152 20.55 -10.01 12.48
C LYS A 152 20.58 -8.62 13.12
N GLU A 153 21.36 -7.69 12.58
CA GLU A 153 21.48 -6.28 12.98
C GLU A 153 20.52 -5.34 12.21
N THR A 154 19.51 -5.89 11.51
CA THR A 154 18.59 -5.12 10.66
C THR A 154 17.30 -4.79 11.41
N TYR A 155 16.97 -3.50 11.49
CA TYR A 155 15.64 -3.02 11.84
C TYR A 155 14.65 -3.31 10.70
N ILE A 156 13.42 -3.69 11.03
CA ILE A 156 12.37 -3.87 10.03
C ILE A 156 11.23 -2.89 10.31
N LEU A 157 11.08 -1.90 9.43
CA LEU A 157 9.97 -0.95 9.46
C LEU A 157 8.88 -1.42 8.50
N ARG A 158 7.73 -1.82 9.01
CA ARG A 158 6.56 -2.17 8.20
C ARG A 158 5.56 -1.03 8.24
N ILE A 159 5.14 -0.53 7.07
CA ILE A 159 4.23 0.61 6.96
C ILE A 159 2.87 0.10 6.47
N ALA A 160 1.81 0.46 7.19
CA ALA A 160 0.44 0.17 6.78
C ALA A 160 -0.01 1.16 5.71
N ASP A 161 -0.78 0.68 4.75
CA ASP A 161 -1.37 1.50 3.69
C ASP A 161 -2.78 1.95 4.08
N VAL A 162 -2.89 2.73 5.17
CA VAL A 162 -4.17 3.24 5.66
C VAL A 162 -4.62 4.38 4.76
N GLY A 163 -5.74 4.21 4.08
CA GLY A 163 -6.26 5.21 3.14
C GLY A 163 -7.16 4.57 2.09
N GLY A 164 -7.95 5.39 1.39
CA GLY A 164 -8.86 4.92 0.35
C GLY A 164 -9.84 3.83 0.82
N VAL A 165 -10.34 3.03 -0.12
CA VAL A 165 -11.28 1.94 0.19
C VAL A 165 -10.53 0.68 0.66
N ILE A 166 -9.45 0.32 -0.03
CA ILE A 166 -8.63 -0.88 0.23
C ILE A 166 -7.13 -0.58 0.39
N GLY A 167 -6.80 0.70 0.61
CA GLY A 167 -5.46 1.25 0.59
C GLY A 167 -5.31 2.31 -0.51
N ASN A 168 -4.27 3.12 -0.39
CA ASN A 168 -3.95 4.21 -1.30
C ASN A 168 -2.59 4.05 -2.00
N PHE A 169 -2.03 2.83 -2.02
CA PHE A 169 -0.77 2.53 -2.71
C PHE A 169 0.40 3.38 -2.21
N TYR A 170 0.34 3.84 -0.96
CA TYR A 170 1.30 4.75 -0.35
C TYR A 170 1.43 6.12 -1.04
N LEU A 171 0.38 6.50 -1.79
CA LEU A 171 0.26 7.78 -2.50
C LEU A 171 -0.72 8.71 -1.81
N ASP A 172 -0.75 9.96 -2.23
CA ASP A 172 -1.68 10.96 -1.70
C ASP A 172 -3.12 10.68 -2.15
N THR A 173 -4.06 10.95 -1.26
CA THR A 173 -5.51 10.94 -1.55
C THR A 173 -6.12 12.29 -1.14
N LEU A 174 -7.38 12.53 -1.48
CA LEU A 174 -8.07 13.72 -0.97
C LEU A 174 -8.19 13.73 0.56
N ALA A 175 -8.34 12.56 1.19
CA ALA A 175 -8.39 12.43 2.65
C ALA A 175 -7.00 12.56 3.30
N LEU A 176 -5.95 12.12 2.59
CA LEU A 176 -4.56 12.11 3.05
C LEU A 176 -3.66 12.80 2.01
N PRO A 177 -3.72 14.14 1.90
CA PRO A 177 -3.06 14.88 0.82
C PRO A 177 -1.53 15.02 0.99
N LYS A 178 -0.98 14.59 2.13
CA LYS A 178 0.46 14.62 2.45
C LYS A 178 1.02 13.23 2.77
N ASN A 179 0.30 12.17 2.41
CA ASN A 179 0.69 10.80 2.74
C ASN A 179 2.10 10.44 2.24
N THR A 180 2.45 10.85 1.02
CA THR A 180 3.78 10.63 0.45
C THR A 180 4.88 11.31 1.27
N GLN A 181 4.66 12.57 1.65
CA GLN A 181 5.58 13.34 2.50
C GLN A 181 5.71 12.71 3.90
N ASN A 182 4.59 12.31 4.49
CA ASN A 182 4.50 11.71 5.82
C ASN A 182 5.28 10.40 5.90
N ILE A 183 5.06 9.49 4.94
CA ILE A 183 5.81 8.22 4.85
C ILE A 183 7.31 8.49 4.68
N GLY A 184 7.70 9.41 3.81
CA GLY A 184 9.12 9.77 3.64
C GLY A 184 9.75 10.36 4.90
N THR A 185 8.97 11.10 5.69
CA THR A 185 9.40 11.65 6.99
C THR A 185 9.56 10.54 8.03
N LEU A 186 8.58 9.64 8.14
CA LEU A 186 8.67 8.46 9.02
C LEU A 186 9.93 7.63 8.74
N ILE A 187 10.25 7.36 7.48
CA ILE A 187 11.44 6.58 7.11
C ILE A 187 12.71 7.30 7.59
N ARG A 188 12.82 8.61 7.33
CA ARG A 188 13.97 9.42 7.78
C ARG A 188 14.08 9.51 9.31
N ASP A 189 12.96 9.63 10.00
CA ASP A 189 12.95 9.68 11.46
C ASP A 189 13.41 8.36 12.07
N VAL A 190 12.95 7.22 11.53
CA VAL A 190 13.42 5.90 11.94
C VAL A 190 14.91 5.73 11.65
N MET A 191 15.40 6.21 10.50
CA MET A 191 16.83 6.21 10.20
C MET A 191 17.63 7.00 11.23
N ALA A 192 17.23 8.25 11.49
CA ALA A 192 17.92 9.16 12.41
C ALA A 192 17.92 8.62 13.86
N GLN A 193 16.77 8.14 14.34
CA GLN A 193 16.62 7.60 15.69
C GLN A 193 17.49 6.36 15.95
N ASN A 194 17.77 5.57 14.90
CA ASN A 194 18.52 4.32 15.01
C ASN A 194 19.92 4.39 14.40
N GLY A 195 20.38 5.58 13.99
CA GLY A 195 21.71 5.80 13.41
C GLY A 195 21.95 5.08 12.08
N VAL A 196 20.89 4.76 11.33
CA VAL A 196 20.98 4.06 10.03
C VAL A 196 21.34 5.06 8.93
N GLN A 197 22.38 4.78 8.16
CA GLN A 197 22.78 5.61 7.02
C GLN A 197 21.93 5.29 5.78
N PRO A 198 21.71 6.25 4.84
CA PRO A 198 20.93 6.02 3.62
C PRO A 198 21.36 4.78 2.82
N GLU A 199 22.67 4.56 2.68
CA GLU A 199 23.26 3.41 1.99
C GLU A 199 22.99 2.07 2.70
N ASP A 200 22.49 2.07 3.93
CA ASP A 200 22.13 0.89 4.72
C ASP A 200 20.61 0.66 4.80
N VAL A 201 19.84 1.39 3.97
CA VAL A 201 18.38 1.25 3.86
C VAL A 201 18.00 0.54 2.57
N VAL A 202 17.03 -0.38 2.64
CA VAL A 202 16.39 -1.00 1.46
C VAL A 202 14.88 -0.95 1.61
N LEU A 203 14.19 -0.45 0.58
CA LEU A 203 12.73 -0.43 0.47
C LEU A 203 12.27 -1.65 -0.33
N LEU A 204 11.28 -2.39 0.18
CA LEU A 204 10.80 -3.61 -0.45
C LEU A 204 9.28 -3.70 -0.41
N GLY A 205 8.69 -4.09 -1.53
CA GLY A 205 7.28 -4.44 -1.60
C GLY A 205 6.90 -5.08 -2.93
N SER A 206 5.70 -5.68 -2.95
CA SER A 206 5.11 -6.27 -4.14
C SER A 206 3.73 -5.71 -4.46
N SER A 207 3.37 -5.65 -5.74
CA SER A 207 2.07 -5.12 -6.18
C SER A 207 1.87 -3.69 -5.68
N LYS A 208 0.85 -3.45 -4.85
CA LYS A 208 0.62 -2.21 -4.09
C LYS A 208 1.85 -1.78 -3.28
N GLY A 209 2.52 -2.73 -2.62
CA GLY A 209 3.75 -2.47 -1.89
C GLY A 209 4.92 -2.17 -2.82
N GLY A 210 4.94 -2.76 -4.01
CA GLY A 210 5.95 -2.47 -5.04
C GLY A 210 5.82 -1.04 -5.54
N THR A 211 4.59 -0.55 -5.71
CA THR A 211 4.29 0.85 -6.01
C THR A 211 4.88 1.78 -4.95
N GLY A 212 4.68 1.46 -3.66
CA GLY A 212 5.26 2.21 -2.54
C GLY A 212 6.80 2.17 -2.53
N ALA A 213 7.38 0.98 -2.70
CA ALA A 213 8.83 0.81 -2.72
C ALA A 213 9.50 1.60 -3.86
N LEU A 214 8.92 1.60 -5.06
CA LEU A 214 9.43 2.37 -6.20
C LEU A 214 9.28 3.88 -5.96
N TYR A 215 8.08 4.33 -5.56
CA TYR A 215 7.82 5.75 -5.34
C TYR A 215 8.76 6.35 -4.29
N HIS A 216 8.82 5.71 -3.12
CA HIS A 216 9.63 6.19 -2.00
C HIS A 216 11.12 5.94 -2.22
N GLY A 217 11.50 4.88 -2.92
CA GLY A 217 12.90 4.62 -3.28
C GLY A 217 13.47 5.73 -4.17
N VAL A 218 12.76 6.06 -5.24
CA VAL A 218 13.16 7.14 -6.16
C VAL A 218 13.13 8.51 -5.45
N SER A 219 12.04 8.87 -4.78
CA SER A 219 11.91 10.21 -4.16
C SER A 219 12.85 10.46 -2.98
N LEU A 220 13.30 9.42 -2.29
CA LEU A 220 14.23 9.53 -1.17
C LEU A 220 15.68 9.26 -1.56
N GLY A 221 15.94 8.80 -2.79
CA GLY A 221 17.28 8.36 -3.22
C GLY A 221 17.77 7.13 -2.44
N LEU A 222 16.86 6.22 -2.10
CA LEU A 222 17.17 5.00 -1.32
C LEU A 222 17.09 3.76 -2.20
N LYS A 223 17.84 2.72 -1.81
CA LYS A 223 17.78 1.43 -2.50
C LYS A 223 16.39 0.84 -2.43
N PHE A 224 15.91 0.25 -3.53
CA PHE A 224 14.62 -0.41 -3.55
C PHE A 224 14.57 -1.69 -4.37
N VAL A 225 13.67 -2.58 -3.97
CA VAL A 225 13.24 -3.78 -4.69
C VAL A 225 11.73 -3.70 -4.86
N ALA A 226 11.28 -3.35 -6.07
CA ALA A 226 9.87 -3.26 -6.42
C ALA A 226 9.44 -4.48 -7.24
N VAL A 227 8.54 -5.29 -6.69
CA VAL A 227 8.05 -6.51 -7.36
C VAL A 227 6.70 -6.26 -8.01
N ASP A 228 6.69 -6.32 -9.33
CA ASP A 228 5.54 -6.07 -10.22
C ASP A 228 4.72 -4.84 -9.79
N PRO A 229 5.34 -3.65 -9.67
CA PRO A 229 4.65 -2.47 -9.15
C PRO A 229 3.48 -2.07 -10.06
N ILE A 230 2.38 -1.63 -9.44
CA ILE A 230 1.23 -1.10 -10.19
C ILE A 230 1.49 0.39 -10.43
N LEU A 231 1.92 0.74 -11.65
CA LEU A 231 2.21 2.13 -12.05
C LEU A 231 1.05 2.79 -12.81
N SER A 232 0.03 2.00 -13.18
CA SER A 232 -1.21 2.48 -13.76
C SER A 232 -2.38 1.62 -13.29
N ASP A 233 -3.53 2.25 -13.08
CA ASP A 233 -4.76 1.55 -12.75
C ASP A 233 -5.52 1.04 -13.98
N ALA A 234 -5.09 1.41 -15.19
CA ALA A 234 -5.86 1.18 -16.41
C ALA A 234 -6.26 -0.30 -16.62
N HIS A 235 -5.40 -1.25 -16.24
CA HIS A 235 -5.76 -2.67 -16.28
C HIS A 235 -6.95 -2.99 -15.34
N TYR A 236 -6.91 -2.50 -14.11
CA TYR A 236 -7.96 -2.76 -13.11
C TYR A 236 -9.27 -2.06 -13.45
N TRP A 237 -9.20 -0.84 -13.99
CA TRP A 237 -10.39 -0.13 -14.48
C TRP A 237 -11.08 -0.93 -15.60
N ASN A 238 -10.30 -1.36 -16.59
CA ASN A 238 -10.84 -1.94 -17.82
C ASN A 238 -11.20 -3.42 -17.71
N LYS A 239 -10.53 -4.18 -16.82
CA LYS A 239 -10.69 -5.65 -16.73
C LYS A 239 -11.33 -6.12 -15.43
N HIS A 240 -11.21 -5.34 -14.37
CA HIS A 240 -11.65 -5.73 -13.03
C HIS A 240 -12.71 -4.80 -12.45
N ASN A 241 -13.38 -4.01 -13.31
CA ASN A 241 -14.45 -3.10 -12.90
C ASN A 241 -14.02 -2.15 -11.76
N ASP A 242 -12.78 -1.63 -11.87
CA ASP A 242 -12.16 -0.78 -10.86
C ASP A 242 -12.26 -1.38 -9.44
N ILE A 243 -11.76 -2.61 -9.31
CA ILE A 243 -11.79 -3.39 -8.06
C ILE A 243 -11.07 -2.69 -6.89
N HIS A 244 -10.17 -1.75 -7.20
CA HIS A 244 -9.42 -0.98 -6.23
C HIS A 244 -10.08 0.36 -5.86
N PHE A 245 -11.19 0.73 -6.53
CA PHE A 245 -11.88 2.01 -6.36
C PHE A 245 -10.97 3.22 -6.63
N THR A 246 -10.13 3.14 -7.65
CA THR A 246 -9.15 4.17 -8.01
C THR A 246 -9.60 5.04 -9.19
N ASN A 247 -10.65 4.66 -9.93
CA ASN A 247 -11.13 5.38 -11.13
C ASN A 247 -11.93 6.66 -10.79
N ASN A 248 -12.07 6.97 -9.50
CA ASN A 248 -12.88 8.06 -8.99
C ASN A 248 -12.00 9.18 -8.41
N SER A 249 -12.66 10.25 -7.95
CA SER A 249 -12.07 11.43 -7.28
C SER A 249 -11.40 11.13 -5.92
N LEU A 250 -10.97 9.91 -5.62
CA LEU A 250 -10.24 9.57 -4.39
C LEU A 250 -8.81 10.08 -4.42
N PHE A 251 -8.18 9.99 -5.60
CA PHE A 251 -6.83 10.44 -5.83
C PHE A 251 -6.88 11.80 -6.52
N PRO A 252 -6.02 12.76 -6.13
CA PRO A 252 -5.99 14.07 -6.77
C PRO A 252 -5.50 14.01 -8.22
N ARG A 253 -4.78 12.94 -8.60
CA ARG A 253 -4.18 12.73 -9.92
C ARG A 253 -4.16 11.25 -10.28
N ARG A 254 -4.05 10.94 -11.56
CA ARG A 254 -3.90 9.55 -12.00
C ARG A 254 -2.54 9.01 -11.63
N LYS A 255 -2.47 7.70 -11.38
CA LYS A 255 -1.24 7.05 -10.93
C LYS A 255 -0.11 7.15 -11.96
N ASP A 256 -0.42 7.01 -13.24
CA ASP A 256 0.54 7.14 -14.33
C ASP A 256 1.12 8.56 -14.45
N GLU A 257 0.30 9.59 -14.21
CA GLU A 257 0.76 10.99 -14.17
C GLU A 257 1.71 11.24 -12.99
N ILE A 258 1.40 10.65 -11.81
CA ILE A 258 2.24 10.75 -10.62
C ILE A 258 3.63 10.15 -10.88
N PHE A 259 3.70 8.95 -11.45
CA PHE A 259 4.99 8.31 -11.76
C PHE A 259 5.75 9.01 -12.88
N THR A 260 5.05 9.46 -13.93
CA THR A 260 5.66 10.27 -14.99
C THR A 260 6.34 11.51 -14.41
N GLN A 261 5.66 12.23 -13.51
CA GLN A 261 6.26 13.39 -12.87
C GLN A 261 7.40 13.02 -11.91
N LEU A 262 7.21 12.00 -11.06
CA LEU A 262 8.24 11.54 -10.12
C LEU A 262 9.56 11.25 -10.86
N LEU A 263 9.48 10.50 -11.94
CA LEU A 263 10.66 10.06 -12.69
C LEU A 263 11.29 11.20 -13.49
N ALA A 264 10.48 12.15 -13.98
CA ALA A 264 11.01 13.36 -14.63
C ALA A 264 11.71 14.33 -13.65
N GLN A 265 11.40 14.25 -12.36
CA GLN A 265 11.95 15.14 -11.32
C GLN A 265 13.18 14.56 -10.61
N ASN A 266 13.51 13.29 -10.82
CA ASN A 266 14.60 12.61 -10.14
C ASN A 266 15.56 12.03 -11.16
N ASP A 267 16.86 12.08 -10.85
CA ASP A 267 17.91 11.53 -11.71
C ASP A 267 18.01 10.01 -11.53
N ILE A 268 17.12 9.28 -12.20
CA ILE A 268 17.10 7.81 -12.18
C ILE A 268 18.26 7.19 -12.96
N ASP A 269 18.82 7.89 -13.94
CA ASP A 269 19.97 7.41 -14.72
C ASP A 269 21.30 7.63 -13.99
N GLY A 270 21.40 8.67 -13.16
CA GLY A 270 22.55 8.96 -12.32
C GLY A 270 22.56 8.27 -10.95
N ALA A 271 21.53 7.47 -10.63
CA ALA A 271 21.48 6.71 -9.39
C ALA A 271 22.69 5.75 -9.27
N GLU A 272 23.13 5.48 -8.04
CA GLU A 272 24.24 4.57 -7.79
C GLU A 272 23.94 3.15 -8.32
N GLU A 273 24.96 2.49 -8.86
CA GLU A 273 24.83 1.14 -9.42
C GLU A 273 24.27 0.16 -8.37
N GLY A 274 23.31 -0.66 -8.78
CA GLY A 274 22.76 -1.70 -7.93
C GLY A 274 21.79 -1.21 -6.84
N THR A 275 21.32 0.04 -6.93
CA THR A 275 20.36 0.60 -5.96
C THR A 275 18.90 0.46 -6.40
N GLN A 276 18.65 0.38 -7.70
CA GLN A 276 17.30 0.30 -8.27
C GLN A 276 17.03 -1.11 -8.77
N CYS A 277 16.09 -1.84 -8.15
CA CYS A 277 15.66 -3.14 -8.64
C CYS A 277 14.16 -3.21 -8.92
N VAL A 278 13.82 -3.62 -10.13
CA VAL A 278 12.44 -3.96 -10.52
C VAL A 278 12.40 -5.40 -10.96
N ILE A 279 11.60 -6.19 -10.25
CA ILE A 279 11.32 -7.58 -10.58
C ILE A 279 9.93 -7.62 -11.18
N TYR A 280 9.76 -8.11 -12.40
CA TYR A 280 8.49 -8.13 -13.11
C TYR A 280 8.33 -9.46 -13.84
N SER A 281 7.20 -9.66 -14.51
CA SER A 281 7.04 -10.75 -15.47
C SER A 281 6.43 -10.23 -16.75
N ARG A 282 6.99 -10.59 -17.91
CA ARG A 282 6.38 -10.32 -19.24
C ARG A 282 4.98 -10.94 -19.39
N ARG A 283 4.64 -11.92 -18.55
CA ARG A 283 3.30 -12.55 -18.49
C ARG A 283 2.29 -11.74 -17.66
N SER A 284 2.76 -10.82 -16.83
CA SER A 284 1.89 -9.94 -16.03
C SER A 284 1.24 -8.88 -16.92
N PRO A 285 -0.04 -8.56 -16.73
CA PRO A 285 -0.66 -7.42 -17.39
C PRO A 285 -0.04 -6.08 -16.94
N GLN A 286 0.70 -6.04 -15.83
CA GLN A 286 1.41 -4.83 -15.41
C GLN A 286 2.66 -4.55 -16.25
N HIS A 287 3.20 -5.54 -16.95
CA HIS A 287 4.46 -5.42 -17.70
C HIS A 287 4.50 -4.21 -18.62
N LYS A 288 3.43 -3.98 -19.40
CA LYS A 288 3.37 -2.85 -20.33
C LYS A 288 3.53 -1.51 -19.59
N TYR A 289 2.86 -1.32 -18.46
CA TYR A 289 2.94 -0.08 -17.71
C TYR A 289 4.30 0.09 -17.03
N ILE A 290 4.86 -0.99 -16.48
CA ILE A 290 6.20 -1.00 -15.88
C ILE A 290 7.26 -0.67 -16.95
N HIS A 291 7.14 -1.28 -18.14
CA HIS A 291 8.03 -1.03 -19.26
C HIS A 291 7.94 0.43 -19.72
N ASP A 292 6.74 0.88 -20.06
CA ASP A 292 6.55 2.19 -20.68
C ASP A 292 6.87 3.33 -19.71
N GLN A 293 6.58 3.17 -18.41
CA GLN A 293 6.81 4.23 -17.42
C GLN A 293 8.19 4.20 -16.76
N PHE A 294 8.90 3.07 -16.72
CA PHE A 294 10.16 2.97 -15.97
C PHE A 294 11.28 2.31 -16.77
N LEU A 295 11.10 1.06 -17.22
CA LEU A 295 12.19 0.30 -17.86
C LEU A 295 12.65 0.88 -19.21
N SER A 296 11.82 1.69 -19.86
CA SER A 296 12.16 2.37 -21.12
C SER A 296 12.95 3.66 -20.91
N LEU A 297 12.93 4.21 -19.69
CA LEU A 297 13.52 5.50 -19.35
C LEU A 297 14.96 5.38 -18.85
N THR A 298 15.37 4.21 -18.39
CA THR A 298 16.69 3.98 -17.83
C THR A 298 17.20 2.58 -18.12
N ASP A 299 18.50 2.46 -18.36
CA ASP A 299 19.23 1.19 -18.31
C ASP A 299 20.01 1.00 -16.99
N ASN A 300 19.94 2.01 -16.12
CA ASN A 300 20.65 2.07 -14.85
C ASN A 300 19.87 1.40 -13.71
N GLY A 301 19.66 0.09 -13.83
CA GLY A 301 19.01 -0.69 -12.78
C GLY A 301 19.16 -2.19 -12.94
N ILE A 302 18.69 -2.92 -11.94
CA ILE A 302 18.60 -4.38 -11.91
C ILE A 302 17.18 -4.75 -12.31
N PHE A 303 17.00 -5.19 -13.56
CA PHE A 303 15.70 -5.52 -14.11
C PHE A 303 15.59 -7.02 -14.33
N ILE A 304 14.70 -7.66 -13.57
CA ILE A 304 14.58 -9.12 -13.57
C ILE A 304 13.20 -9.50 -14.04
N ASP A 305 13.16 -10.16 -15.21
CA ASP A 305 11.95 -10.79 -15.72
C ASP A 305 11.85 -12.23 -15.21
N VAL A 306 10.84 -12.51 -14.40
CA VAL A 306 10.50 -13.86 -13.92
C VAL A 306 9.56 -14.51 -14.94
N ASP A 307 10.10 -15.41 -15.74
CA ASP A 307 9.39 -16.16 -16.78
C ASP A 307 8.96 -17.55 -16.27
N SER A 308 7.97 -17.55 -15.38
CA SER A 308 7.32 -18.78 -14.90
C SER A 308 6.00 -19.02 -15.66
N PRO A 309 5.73 -20.23 -16.17
CA PRO A 309 4.45 -20.56 -16.79
C PRO A 309 3.26 -20.51 -15.81
N GLU A 310 3.51 -20.52 -14.50
CA GLU A 310 2.49 -20.39 -13.47
C GLU A 310 1.98 -18.95 -13.32
N ILE A 311 2.70 -17.96 -13.87
CA ILE A 311 2.26 -16.57 -13.89
C ILE A 311 1.21 -16.40 -14.99
N LYS A 312 -0.05 -16.28 -14.58
CA LYS A 312 -1.21 -16.08 -15.47
C LYS A 312 -1.81 -14.68 -15.32
N ASP A 313 -1.61 -14.06 -14.17
CA ASP A 313 -2.03 -12.70 -13.87
C ASP A 313 -1.06 -12.02 -12.87
N HIS A 314 -1.28 -10.74 -12.60
CA HIS A 314 -0.48 -9.90 -11.71
C HIS A 314 -0.27 -10.50 -10.29
N PRO A 315 -1.30 -11.05 -9.60
CA PRO A 315 -1.11 -11.63 -8.27
C PRO A 315 -0.13 -12.83 -8.23
N ASP A 316 0.11 -13.49 -9.37
CA ASP A 316 0.97 -14.67 -9.45
C ASP A 316 2.46 -14.32 -9.46
N VAL A 317 2.83 -13.08 -9.81
CA VAL A 317 4.24 -12.69 -9.95
C VAL A 317 4.97 -12.76 -8.62
N ALA A 318 4.44 -12.17 -7.56
CA ALA A 318 5.14 -12.07 -6.28
C ALA A 318 5.43 -13.45 -5.64
N PRO A 319 4.50 -14.42 -5.61
CA PRO A 319 4.80 -15.79 -5.17
C PRO A 319 5.90 -16.46 -6.00
N ASN A 320 5.86 -16.33 -7.33
CA ASN A 320 6.86 -16.93 -8.22
C ASN A 320 8.23 -16.22 -8.14
N ALA A 321 8.25 -14.94 -7.80
CA ALA A 321 9.46 -14.12 -7.68
C ALA A 321 10.07 -14.12 -6.26
N LEU A 322 9.47 -14.81 -5.28
CA LEU A 322 9.84 -14.69 -3.87
C LEU A 322 11.33 -15.00 -3.60
N HIS A 323 11.88 -15.99 -4.30
CA HIS A 323 13.27 -16.41 -4.16
C HIS A 323 14.24 -15.32 -4.66
N VAL A 324 14.01 -14.76 -5.83
CA VAL A 324 14.79 -13.62 -6.37
C VAL A 324 14.64 -12.41 -5.47
N THR A 325 13.41 -12.08 -5.10
CA THR A 325 13.07 -10.91 -4.27
C THR A 325 13.85 -10.93 -2.96
N THR A 326 13.81 -12.07 -2.27
CA THR A 326 14.53 -12.25 -1.00
C THR A 326 16.03 -12.14 -1.21
N THR A 327 16.56 -12.76 -2.26
CA THR A 327 18.00 -12.74 -2.57
C THR A 327 18.51 -11.33 -2.83
N ILE A 328 17.84 -10.55 -3.70
CA ILE A 328 18.27 -9.20 -4.03
C ILE A 328 18.18 -8.29 -2.81
N ALA A 329 17.05 -8.30 -2.10
CA ALA A 329 16.85 -7.44 -0.93
C ALA A 329 17.90 -7.71 0.17
N THR A 330 18.19 -8.98 0.45
CA THR A 330 19.19 -9.34 1.47
C THR A 330 20.62 -9.05 1.01
N THR A 331 20.91 -9.18 -0.28
CA THR A 331 22.21 -8.82 -0.87
C THR A 331 22.45 -7.31 -0.78
N MET A 332 21.45 -6.49 -1.12
CA MET A 332 21.50 -5.04 -0.96
C MET A 332 21.67 -4.62 0.50
N LEU A 333 20.99 -5.27 1.45
CA LEU A 333 21.16 -5.03 2.89
C LEU A 333 22.54 -5.45 3.40
N ALA A 334 23.11 -6.52 2.85
CA ALA A 334 24.45 -6.98 3.21
C ALA A 334 25.56 -6.02 2.74
N GLY A 335 25.24 -5.06 1.87
CA GLY A 335 26.22 -4.15 1.27
C GLY A 335 27.08 -4.82 0.20
N VAL A 336 26.62 -5.94 -0.35
CA VAL A 336 27.28 -6.61 -1.48
C VAL A 336 26.88 -5.88 -2.76
N GLY A 337 27.89 -5.39 -3.49
CA GLY A 337 27.68 -4.69 -4.76
C GLY A 337 26.96 -5.58 -5.78
N LEU A 338 25.86 -5.07 -6.32
CA LEU A 338 25.12 -5.68 -7.41
C LEU A 338 25.36 -4.85 -8.68
N LYS A 339 25.55 -5.52 -9.81
CA LYS A 339 25.70 -4.85 -11.09
C LYS A 339 24.35 -4.59 -11.73
N ASN A 340 24.23 -3.45 -12.40
CA ASN A 340 23.05 -3.16 -13.22
C ASN A 340 23.01 -4.11 -14.42
N GLY A 341 21.79 -4.37 -14.89
CA GLY A 341 21.57 -5.25 -16.02
C GLY A 341 20.15 -5.81 -16.07
N ARG A 342 19.85 -6.41 -17.23
CA ARG A 342 18.59 -7.10 -17.49
C ARG A 342 18.83 -8.60 -17.44
N SER A 343 18.00 -9.33 -16.71
CA SER A 343 18.08 -10.78 -16.58
C SER A 343 16.72 -11.43 -16.72
N ILE A 344 16.70 -12.67 -17.22
CA ILE A 344 15.51 -13.52 -17.25
C ILE A 344 15.77 -14.68 -16.29
N VAL A 345 14.87 -14.88 -15.33
CA VAL A 345 14.87 -16.01 -14.39
C VAL A 345 13.71 -16.92 -14.77
N LYS A 346 13.99 -18.23 -14.87
CA LYS A 346 13.00 -19.25 -15.26
C LYS A 346 12.48 -20.00 -14.05
#